data_AF-D3LTU2-F1
#
_entry.id   AF-D3LTU2-F1
#
_cell.length_a   1.000
_cell.length_b   1.000
_cell.length_c   1.000
_cell.angle_alpha   90.00
_cell.angle_beta   90.00
_cell.angle_gamma   90.00
#
_symmetry.space_group_name_H-M   'P 1'
#
loop_
_entity.id
_entity.type
_entity.pdbx_description
1 polymer ?
#
loop_
_entity_poly.entity_id
_entity_poly.type
_entity_poly.pdbx_seq_one_letter_code
_entity_poly.pdbx_strand_id
1 'polypeptide(L)'
;MNHKKGTLEPVGVSLADILEKNHLAVPLKIFLLKKDWQKVAGEQIAAFSYVQKLHGFVLYIGVLNSVWMQHLFMYKQKLIQNINQYLEEAIVKDIRFVHSGKEKTSSIYSEKTDRKTSSVSIKNQVLSKEIVDKIQRETSHVIPELRDIIRKVRYTQEKKIQAYRQMGIKKCPKCGNWLDHGEKICLFCRLQERHEFKYKIRKIILSMPWISLEECITQGYVPQGCNSFTELYNEVRRDCIYQYIEKIHFNVDTSEDDLVLALLITRYKPTEITDEFVQRLTEKYRQAKKSVKQEGK
;
A
#
# COMPACT_ATOMS: atom_id res chain seq x y z
N MET A 1 37.40 12.00 -16.31
CA MET A 1 37.45 13.20 -17.18
C MET A 1 36.55 12.98 -18.38
N ASN A 2 35.79 14.02 -18.74
CA ASN A 2 34.95 14.19 -19.94
C ASN A 2 33.62 13.42 -20.03
N HIS A 3 32.64 13.83 -19.21
CA HIS A 3 31.25 13.86 -19.67
C HIS A 3 31.09 15.02 -20.67
N LYS A 4 31.07 14.70 -21.97
CA LYS A 4 30.68 15.66 -23.01
C LYS A 4 29.16 15.90 -22.91
N LYS A 5 28.81 17.18 -22.96
CA LYS A 5 27.47 17.77 -22.88
C LYS A 5 26.52 17.19 -23.94
N GLY A 6 25.41 16.65 -23.44
CA GLY A 6 24.02 16.87 -23.88
C GLY A 6 23.76 17.24 -25.33
N THR A 7 23.57 16.22 -26.17
CA THR A 7 22.54 16.27 -27.22
C THR A 7 21.18 16.12 -26.53
N LEU A 8 20.35 17.16 -26.62
CA LEU A 8 18.96 17.12 -26.15
C LEU A 8 18.15 16.26 -27.12
N GLU A 9 18.09 14.95 -26.85
CA GLU A 9 17.15 14.06 -27.52
C GLU A 9 15.74 14.28 -26.96
N PRO A 10 14.69 14.14 -27.78
CA PRO A 10 13.32 14.32 -27.34
C PRO A 10 13.04 13.41 -26.13
N VAL A 11 12.47 14.01 -25.08
CA VAL A 11 12.20 13.40 -23.77
C VAL A 11 11.55 12.02 -23.88
N GLY A 12 10.79 11.73 -24.93
CA GLY A 12 10.15 10.43 -25.16
C GLY A 12 11.10 9.23 -25.28
N VAL A 13 12.26 9.39 -25.95
CA VAL A 13 13.21 8.28 -26.16
C VAL A 13 13.99 8.00 -24.88
N SER A 14 14.47 9.08 -24.23
CA SER A 14 15.20 8.99 -22.96
C SER A 14 14.32 8.48 -21.81
N LEU A 15 13.02 8.83 -21.80
CA LEU A 15 12.09 8.38 -20.77
C LEU A 15 11.87 6.86 -20.87
N ALA A 16 11.66 6.31 -22.07
CA ALA A 16 11.47 4.87 -22.24
C ALA A 16 12.67 4.06 -21.71
N ASP A 17 13.88 4.46 -22.08
CA ASP A 17 15.12 3.80 -21.63
C ASP A 17 15.34 3.90 -20.12
N ILE A 18 15.01 5.05 -19.52
CA ILE A 18 15.09 5.26 -18.06
C ILE A 18 14.01 4.42 -17.34
N LEU A 19 12.82 4.29 -17.92
CA LEU A 19 11.73 3.51 -17.34
C LEU A 19 11.99 2.00 -17.41
N GLU A 20 12.62 1.52 -18.47
CA GLU A 20 13.08 0.13 -18.57
C GLU A 20 14.22 -0.16 -17.60
N LYS A 21 15.25 0.70 -17.53
CA LYS A 21 16.38 0.56 -16.60
C LYS A 21 15.97 0.54 -15.13
N ASN A 22 14.90 1.22 -14.76
CA ASN A 22 14.41 1.27 -13.37
C ASN A 22 13.26 0.28 -13.10
N HIS A 23 12.90 -0.61 -14.03
CA HIS A 23 11.75 -1.52 -13.91
C HIS A 23 10.40 -0.79 -13.67
N LEU A 24 10.30 0.48 -14.06
CA LEU A 24 9.12 1.34 -13.85
C LEU A 24 8.16 1.35 -15.05
N ALA A 25 8.58 0.82 -16.19
CA ALA A 25 7.75 0.71 -17.39
C ALA A 25 6.43 -0.04 -17.13
N VAL A 26 6.48 -1.18 -16.42
CA VAL A 26 5.30 -2.00 -16.10
C VAL A 26 4.37 -1.32 -15.07
N PRO A 27 4.88 -0.80 -13.93
CA PRO A 27 4.07 0.01 -13.01
C PRO A 27 3.35 1.20 -13.67
N LEU A 28 4.01 1.92 -14.58
CA LEU A 28 3.42 3.06 -15.28
C LEU A 28 2.33 2.64 -16.27
N LYS A 29 2.55 1.56 -17.02
CA LYS A 29 1.52 1.00 -17.93
C LYS A 29 0.28 0.54 -17.16
N ILE A 30 0.46 -0.09 -16.00
CA ILE A 30 -0.66 -0.42 -15.08
C ILE A 30 -1.34 0.85 -14.58
N PHE A 31 -0.58 1.90 -14.26
CA PHE A 31 -1.14 3.18 -13.81
C PHE A 31 -1.99 3.86 -14.89
N LEU A 32 -1.52 3.89 -16.14
CA LEU A 32 -2.28 4.41 -17.28
C LEU A 32 -3.54 3.58 -17.53
N LEU A 33 -3.43 2.24 -17.47
CA LEU A 33 -4.58 1.35 -17.63
C LEU A 33 -5.62 1.53 -16.50
N LYS A 34 -5.18 1.77 -15.26
CA LYS A 34 -6.07 2.08 -14.13
C LYS A 34 -6.77 3.43 -14.33
N LYS A 35 -6.07 4.43 -14.86
CA LYS A 35 -6.60 5.77 -15.10
C LYS A 35 -7.68 5.78 -16.19
N ASP A 36 -7.42 5.13 -17.32
CA ASP A 36 -8.31 5.14 -18.48
C ASP A 36 -9.14 3.84 -18.60
N TRP A 37 -9.26 3.08 -17.51
CA TRP A 37 -10.01 1.80 -17.47
C TRP A 37 -11.44 1.91 -18.01
N GLN A 38 -12.11 3.03 -17.73
CA GLN A 38 -13.46 3.31 -18.23
C GLN A 38 -13.53 3.39 -19.75
N LYS A 39 -12.50 3.93 -20.41
CA LYS A 39 -12.43 4.01 -21.87
C LYS A 39 -12.09 2.67 -22.50
N VAL A 40 -11.24 1.87 -21.85
CA VAL A 40 -10.77 0.57 -22.37
C VAL A 40 -11.80 -0.54 -22.20
N ALA A 41 -12.43 -0.62 -21.02
CA ALA A 41 -13.39 -1.66 -20.69
C ALA A 41 -14.84 -1.27 -21.01
N GLY A 42 -15.13 0.02 -21.17
CA GLY A 42 -16.49 0.54 -21.36
C GLY A 42 -17.18 0.85 -20.03
N GLU A 43 -18.13 1.78 -20.07
CA GLU A 43 -18.76 2.38 -18.89
C GLU A 43 -19.43 1.35 -17.95
N GLN A 44 -20.15 0.37 -18.53
CA GLN A 44 -20.85 -0.66 -17.76
C GLN A 44 -19.88 -1.63 -17.07
N ILE A 45 -18.78 -2.01 -17.74
CA ILE A 45 -17.79 -2.94 -17.18
C ILE A 45 -16.93 -2.23 -16.12
N ALA A 46 -16.53 -0.99 -16.36
CA ALA A 46 -15.73 -0.21 -15.42
C ALA A 46 -16.51 0.22 -14.15
N ALA A 47 -17.85 0.27 -14.21
CA ALA A 47 -18.68 0.51 -13.04
C ALA A 47 -18.55 -0.61 -11.99
N PHE A 48 -18.42 -1.86 -12.44
CA PHE A 48 -18.44 -3.07 -11.60
C PHE A 48 -17.11 -3.82 -11.54
N SER A 49 -16.08 -3.35 -12.26
CA SER A 49 -14.76 -3.97 -12.30
C SER A 49 -13.64 -2.94 -12.27
N TYR A 50 -12.49 -3.34 -11.72
CA TYR A 50 -11.31 -2.50 -11.68
C TYR A 50 -10.03 -3.32 -11.82
N VAL A 51 -9.00 -2.72 -12.40
CA VAL A 51 -7.68 -3.35 -12.53
C VAL A 51 -6.99 -3.36 -11.16
N GLN A 52 -6.65 -4.54 -10.65
CA GLN A 52 -5.91 -4.66 -9.40
C GLN A 52 -4.40 -4.55 -9.64
N LYS A 53 -3.87 -5.50 -10.42
CA LYS A 53 -2.44 -5.66 -10.65
C LYS A 53 -2.19 -6.48 -11.92
N LEU A 54 -1.03 -6.29 -12.51
CA LEU A 54 -0.48 -7.18 -13.53
C LEU A 54 0.66 -7.96 -12.87
N HIS A 55 0.64 -9.28 -13.01
CA HIS A 55 1.74 -10.14 -12.56
C HIS A 55 2.20 -10.99 -13.74
N GLY A 56 3.40 -10.72 -14.25
CA GLY A 56 3.86 -11.28 -15.52
C GLY A 56 2.95 -10.82 -16.68
N PHE A 57 2.40 -11.78 -17.44
CA PHE A 57 1.47 -11.53 -18.54
C PHE A 57 -0.01 -11.70 -18.16
N VAL A 58 -0.32 -11.85 -16.86
CA VAL A 58 -1.69 -12.07 -16.36
C VAL A 58 -2.20 -10.84 -15.63
N LEU A 59 -3.30 -10.26 -16.12
CA LEU A 59 -3.95 -9.12 -15.50
C LEU A 59 -5.03 -9.59 -14.52
N TYR A 60 -4.97 -9.08 -13.29
CA TYR A 60 -5.96 -9.35 -12.26
C TYR A 60 -6.99 -8.22 -12.23
N ILE A 61 -8.26 -8.57 -12.44
CA ILE A 61 -9.39 -7.65 -12.41
C ILE A 61 -10.27 -8.00 -11.21
N GLY A 62 -10.46 -7.04 -10.32
CA GLY A 62 -11.41 -7.16 -9.21
C GLY A 62 -12.82 -6.90 -9.71
N VAL A 63 -13.76 -7.79 -9.42
CA VAL A 63 -15.18 -7.67 -9.79
C VAL A 63 -16.04 -7.65 -8.53
N LEU A 64 -16.99 -6.71 -8.48
CA LEU A 64 -17.81 -6.44 -7.29
C LEU A 64 -18.96 -7.45 -7.07
N ASN A 65 -19.49 -8.06 -8.14
CA ASN A 65 -20.63 -8.98 -8.07
C ASN A 65 -20.34 -10.26 -8.89
N SER A 66 -20.79 -11.42 -8.40
CA SER A 66 -20.67 -12.73 -9.04
C SER A 66 -21.35 -12.79 -10.42
N VAL A 67 -22.47 -12.09 -10.61
CA VAL A 67 -23.18 -12.02 -11.90
C VAL A 67 -22.31 -11.38 -12.99
N TRP A 68 -21.58 -10.32 -12.65
CA TRP A 68 -20.66 -9.66 -13.58
C TRP A 68 -19.39 -10.49 -13.83
N MET A 69 -18.99 -11.36 -12.91
CA MET A 69 -17.83 -12.22 -13.11
C MET A 69 -18.07 -13.21 -14.25
N GLN A 70 -19.26 -13.82 -14.31
CA GLN A 70 -19.63 -14.75 -15.38
C GLN A 70 -19.76 -14.02 -16.73
N HIS A 71 -20.35 -12.83 -16.74
CA HIS A 71 -20.43 -12.00 -17.94
C HIS A 71 -19.03 -11.61 -18.43
N LEU A 72 -18.16 -11.10 -17.55
CA LEU A 72 -16.79 -10.71 -17.90
C LEU A 72 -15.91 -11.89 -18.35
N PHE A 73 -16.18 -13.09 -17.84
CA PHE A 73 -15.52 -14.30 -18.32
C PHE A 73 -15.83 -14.56 -19.80
N MET A 74 -17.07 -14.33 -20.25
CA MET A 74 -17.44 -14.41 -21.67
C MET A 74 -16.82 -13.29 -22.51
N TYR A 75 -16.68 -12.07 -21.96
CA TYR A 75 -16.05 -10.93 -22.64
C TYR A 75 -14.52 -10.88 -22.55
N LYS A 76 -13.90 -11.87 -21.91
CA LYS A 76 -12.47 -11.91 -21.58
C LYS A 76 -11.56 -11.72 -22.79
N GLN A 77 -11.83 -12.42 -23.89
CA GLN A 77 -11.00 -12.34 -25.11
C GLN A 77 -11.06 -10.94 -25.75
N LYS A 78 -12.25 -10.34 -25.81
CA LYS A 78 -12.44 -8.97 -26.31
C LYS A 78 -11.78 -7.94 -25.41
N LEU A 79 -11.83 -8.15 -24.09
CA LEU A 79 -11.19 -7.27 -23.12
C LEU A 79 -9.66 -7.32 -23.25
N ILE A 80 -9.07 -8.50 -23.46
CA ILE A 80 -7.63 -8.64 -23.73
C ILE A 80 -7.23 -7.86 -24.99
N GLN A 81 -8.01 -7.98 -26.07
CA GLN A 81 -7.77 -7.26 -27.32
C GLN A 81 -7.81 -5.75 -27.11
N ASN A 82 -8.84 -5.21 -26.45
CA ASN A 82 -8.95 -3.78 -26.17
C ASN A 82 -7.80 -3.26 -25.32
N ILE A 83 -7.37 -4.03 -24.31
CA ILE A 83 -6.26 -3.63 -23.43
C ILE A 83 -4.92 -3.60 -24.18
N ASN A 84 -4.63 -4.63 -24.96
CA ASN A 84 -3.39 -4.68 -25.75
C ASN A 84 -3.38 -3.64 -26.87
N GLN A 85 -4.54 -3.35 -27.47
CA GLN A 85 -4.68 -2.27 -28.45
C GLN A 85 -4.46 -0.90 -27.80
N TYR A 86 -4.95 -0.67 -26.59
CA TYR A 86 -4.75 0.57 -25.85
C TYR A 86 -3.29 0.77 -25.39
N LEU A 87 -2.62 -0.32 -25.04
CA LEU A 87 -1.22 -0.29 -24.61
C LEU A 87 -0.22 -0.34 -25.77
N GLU A 88 -0.70 -0.49 -27.01
CA GLU A 88 0.09 -0.64 -28.25
C GLU A 88 1.14 -1.78 -28.20
N GLU A 89 1.01 -2.69 -27.23
CA GLU A 89 1.93 -3.80 -26.98
C GLU A 89 1.16 -5.01 -26.40
N ALA A 90 1.57 -6.22 -26.78
CA ALA A 90 0.94 -7.48 -26.35
C ALA A 90 1.37 -7.94 -24.94
N ILE A 91 1.20 -7.07 -23.94
CA ILE A 91 1.63 -7.33 -22.56
C ILE A 91 0.65 -8.25 -21.81
N VAL A 92 -0.64 -8.23 -22.15
CA VAL A 92 -1.66 -9.03 -21.46
C VAL A 92 -1.99 -10.27 -22.28
N LYS A 93 -1.55 -11.44 -21.82
CA LYS A 93 -1.88 -12.75 -22.43
C LYS A 93 -3.10 -13.39 -21.79
N ASP A 94 -3.37 -13.09 -20.53
CA ASP A 94 -4.50 -13.65 -19.80
C ASP A 94 -5.10 -12.66 -18.80
N ILE A 95 -6.38 -12.83 -18.46
CA ILE A 95 -7.09 -12.05 -17.45
C ILE A 95 -7.69 -13.00 -16.42
N ARG A 96 -7.42 -12.74 -15.14
CA ARG A 96 -8.07 -13.41 -14.01
C ARG A 96 -9.01 -12.46 -13.29
N PHE A 97 -10.28 -12.85 -13.23
CA PHE A 97 -11.29 -12.14 -12.45
C PHE A 97 -11.27 -12.64 -11.00
N VAL A 98 -11.18 -11.72 -10.05
CA VAL A 98 -11.15 -12.02 -8.62
C VAL A 98 -12.37 -11.38 -7.97
N HIS A 99 -13.10 -12.14 -7.15
CA HIS A 99 -14.21 -11.58 -6.38
C HIS A 99 -13.65 -10.63 -5.33
N SER A 100 -14.04 -9.37 -5.40
CA SER A 100 -13.59 -8.35 -4.46
C SER A 100 -14.81 -7.69 -3.83
N GLY A 101 -15.21 -8.15 -2.65
CA GLY A 101 -16.26 -7.52 -1.84
C GLY A 101 -15.89 -6.14 -1.27
N LYS A 102 -14.68 -5.63 -1.57
CA LYS A 102 -14.30 -4.25 -1.26
C LYS A 102 -14.70 -3.34 -2.41
N GLU A 103 -15.66 -2.47 -2.12
CA GLU A 103 -15.96 -1.28 -2.89
C GLU A 103 -14.67 -0.49 -3.18
N LYS A 104 -14.66 0.17 -4.34
CA LYS A 104 -13.58 0.99 -4.91
C LYS A 104 -12.57 1.45 -3.86
N THR A 105 -11.30 1.02 -4.00
CA THR A 105 -10.23 1.98 -3.69
C THR A 105 -10.50 3.14 -4.64
N SER A 106 -11.14 4.16 -4.07
CA SER A 106 -11.57 5.36 -4.78
C SER A 106 -10.44 5.78 -5.69
N SER A 107 -10.78 5.92 -6.97
CA SER A 107 -9.98 6.63 -7.94
C SER A 107 -9.27 7.77 -7.25
N ILE A 108 -7.95 7.80 -7.38
CA ILE A 108 -7.11 8.91 -6.89
C ILE A 108 -7.59 10.26 -7.50
N TYR A 109 -8.50 10.21 -8.49
CA TYR A 109 -9.24 11.35 -9.05
C TYR A 109 -10.75 11.08 -9.23
N SER A 110 -11.48 10.62 -8.20
CA SER A 110 -12.89 11.07 -8.10
C SER A 110 -12.88 12.26 -7.18
N GLU A 111 -13.44 13.37 -7.65
CA GLU A 111 -13.97 14.45 -6.81
C GLU A 111 -15.11 13.91 -5.93
N LYS A 112 -14.77 13.00 -5.00
CA LYS A 112 -15.55 12.75 -3.80
C LYS A 112 -14.97 13.68 -2.74
N THR A 113 -15.44 14.92 -2.79
CA THR A 113 -15.62 15.75 -1.61
C THR A 113 -16.48 14.97 -0.62
N ASP A 114 -15.83 14.17 0.22
CA ASP A 114 -16.26 13.82 1.57
C ASP A 114 -15.16 13.01 2.29
N ARG A 115 -13.93 13.52 2.18
CA ARG A 115 -13.04 13.40 3.33
C ARG A 115 -13.64 14.33 4.37
N LYS A 116 -14.17 13.80 5.47
CA LYS A 116 -14.35 14.51 6.75
C LYS A 116 -12.98 14.98 7.26
N THR A 117 -12.37 15.86 6.49
CA THR A 117 -11.42 16.84 6.98
C THR A 117 -12.33 17.84 7.67
N SER A 118 -12.18 18.00 8.98
CA SER A 118 -12.74 19.11 9.76
C SER A 118 -12.84 20.37 8.87
N SER A 119 -14.04 20.62 8.34
CA SER A 119 -14.26 21.57 7.25
C SER A 119 -14.35 22.95 7.87
N VAL A 120 -13.19 23.49 8.21
CA VAL A 120 -13.11 24.86 8.72
C VAL A 120 -13.61 25.78 7.61
N SER A 121 -14.58 26.64 7.94
CA SER A 121 -15.16 27.56 6.97
C SER A 121 -14.15 28.67 6.65
N ILE A 122 -13.55 28.58 5.46
CA ILE A 122 -12.50 29.51 5.00
C ILE A 122 -13.13 30.81 4.42
N LYS A 123 -14.46 30.85 4.25
CA LYS A 123 -15.17 31.88 3.46
C LYS A 123 -14.91 33.32 3.93
N ASN A 124 -14.69 33.53 5.24
CA ASN A 124 -14.57 34.87 5.83
C ASN A 124 -13.12 35.30 6.15
N GLN A 125 -12.11 34.56 5.66
CA GLN A 125 -10.71 34.88 5.94
C GLN A 125 -10.16 35.89 4.92
N VAL A 126 -9.76 37.06 5.41
CA VAL A 126 -9.09 38.11 4.63
C VAL A 126 -7.58 37.94 4.78
N LEU A 127 -6.88 37.69 3.67
CA LEU A 127 -5.41 37.61 3.65
C LEU A 127 -4.82 39.02 3.71
N SER A 128 -3.75 39.20 4.49
CA SER A 128 -3.02 40.48 4.52
C SER A 128 -2.33 40.74 3.17
N LYS A 129 -2.15 42.02 2.84
CA LYS A 129 -1.53 42.47 1.57
C LYS A 129 -0.13 41.87 1.40
N GLU A 130 0.66 41.80 2.47
CA GLU A 130 2.01 41.20 2.47
C GLU A 130 2.03 39.74 2.02
N ILE A 131 1.03 38.95 2.45
CA ILE A 131 0.96 37.53 2.09
C ILE A 131 0.50 37.37 0.63
N VAL A 132 -0.39 38.25 0.18
CA VAL A 132 -0.82 38.29 -1.22
C VAL A 132 0.36 38.61 -2.14
N ASP A 133 1.19 39.59 -1.78
CA ASP A 133 2.37 40.00 -2.54
C ASP A 133 3.48 38.94 -2.53
N LYS A 134 3.60 38.20 -1.43
CA LYS A 134 4.50 37.03 -1.36
C LYS A 134 4.06 35.92 -2.32
N ILE A 135 2.79 35.56 -2.33
CA ILE A 135 2.24 34.53 -3.23
C ILE A 135 2.40 34.96 -4.70
N GLN A 136 2.22 36.25 -5.00
CA GLN A 136 2.43 36.79 -6.35
C GLN A 136 3.89 36.67 -6.81
N ARG A 137 4.85 37.00 -5.94
CA ARG A 137 6.28 36.82 -6.23
C ARG A 137 6.65 35.35 -6.44
N GLU A 138 6.19 34.45 -5.57
CA GLU A 138 6.45 33.01 -5.66
C GLU A 138 5.87 32.38 -6.93
N THR A 139 4.73 32.87 -7.41
CA THR A 139 4.05 32.33 -8.60
C THR A 139 4.47 33.00 -9.91
N SER A 140 5.32 34.02 -9.85
CA SER A 140 5.77 34.77 -11.04
C SER A 140 6.58 33.91 -12.02
N HIS A 141 7.34 32.94 -11.51
CA HIS A 141 8.15 32.01 -12.31
C HIS A 141 7.37 30.83 -12.90
N VAL A 142 6.07 30.72 -12.58
CA VAL A 142 5.19 29.68 -13.11
C VAL A 142 4.75 30.05 -14.53
N ILE A 143 4.66 29.03 -15.40
CA ILE A 143 4.11 29.10 -16.75
C ILE A 143 2.75 29.84 -16.71
N PRO A 144 2.50 30.82 -17.60
CA PRO A 144 1.30 31.65 -17.57
C PRO A 144 -0.01 30.86 -17.45
N GLU A 145 -0.14 29.74 -18.16
CA GLU A 145 -1.34 28.88 -18.18
C GLU A 145 -1.70 28.28 -16.81
N LEU A 146 -0.70 28.02 -15.96
CA LEU A 146 -0.90 27.42 -14.63
C LEU A 146 -0.83 28.44 -13.50
N ARG A 147 -0.36 29.65 -13.78
CA ARG A 147 -0.10 30.70 -12.78
C ARG A 147 -1.35 31.02 -11.97
N ASP A 148 -2.49 31.23 -12.63
CA ASP A 148 -3.73 31.64 -11.96
C ASP A 148 -4.34 30.49 -11.14
N ILE A 149 -4.24 29.27 -11.64
CA ILE A 149 -4.66 28.05 -10.94
C ILE A 149 -3.83 27.90 -9.66
N ILE A 150 -2.50 27.97 -9.77
CA ILE A 150 -1.59 27.84 -8.62
C ILE A 150 -1.82 28.97 -7.62
N ARG A 151 -2.00 30.21 -8.08
CA ARG A 151 -2.34 31.35 -7.20
C ARG A 151 -3.62 31.10 -6.41
N LYS A 152 -4.69 30.64 -7.06
CA LYS A 152 -5.95 30.30 -6.40
C LYS A 152 -5.78 29.21 -5.34
N VAL A 153 -4.98 28.18 -5.64
CA VAL A 153 -4.66 27.11 -4.69
C VAL A 153 -3.87 27.67 -3.49
N ARG A 154 -2.86 28.51 -3.73
CA ARG A 154 -2.04 29.12 -2.67
C ARG A 154 -2.86 30.04 -1.77
N TYR A 155 -3.73 30.87 -2.31
CA TYR A 155 -4.64 31.69 -1.51
C TYR A 155 -5.57 30.83 -0.65
N THR A 156 -6.10 29.73 -1.21
CA THR A 156 -6.97 28.81 -0.47
C THR A 156 -6.22 28.10 0.66
N GLN A 157 -4.98 27.65 0.40
CA GLN A 157 -4.11 27.03 1.39
C GLN A 157 -3.81 27.99 2.56
N GLU A 158 -3.49 29.24 2.24
CA GLU A 158 -3.11 30.22 3.26
C GLU A 158 -4.30 30.63 4.14
N LYS A 159 -5.48 30.85 3.54
CA LYS A 159 -6.69 31.12 4.32
C LYS A 159 -7.05 29.96 5.24
N LYS A 160 -6.80 28.71 4.81
CA LYS A 160 -6.96 27.51 5.64
C LYS A 160 -5.98 27.49 6.83
N ILE A 161 -4.72 27.83 6.58
CA ILE A 161 -3.68 27.93 7.62
C ILE A 161 -4.06 28.98 8.66
N GLN A 162 -4.53 30.15 8.23
CA GLN A 162 -4.97 31.21 9.14
C GLN A 162 -6.17 30.79 9.98
N ALA A 163 -7.18 30.15 9.36
CA ALA A 163 -8.35 29.66 10.08
C ALA A 163 -7.98 28.61 11.14
N TYR A 164 -7.05 27.69 10.84
CA TYR A 164 -6.54 26.73 11.82
C TYR A 164 -5.78 27.38 12.97
N ARG A 165 -4.99 28.44 12.69
CA ARG A 165 -4.31 29.21 13.75
C ARG A 165 -5.30 29.91 14.68
N GLN A 166 -6.34 30.55 14.12
CA GLN A 166 -7.37 31.23 14.91
C GLN A 166 -8.18 30.25 15.78
N MET A 167 -8.42 29.04 15.29
CA MET A 167 -9.07 27.97 16.05
C MET A 167 -8.15 27.27 17.06
N GLY A 168 -6.89 27.72 17.21
CA GLY A 168 -5.93 27.16 18.16
C GLY A 168 -5.46 25.75 17.82
N ILE A 169 -5.66 25.29 16.58
CA ILE A 169 -5.28 23.95 16.14
C ILE A 169 -3.76 23.88 16.03
N LYS A 170 -3.16 22.90 16.74
CA LYS A 170 -1.70 22.71 16.77
C LYS A 170 -1.24 21.88 15.57
N LYS A 171 0.03 22.04 15.19
CA LYS A 171 0.70 21.17 14.23
C LYS A 171 1.34 19.97 14.93
N CYS A 172 1.38 18.84 14.23
CA CYS A 172 2.04 17.63 14.66
C CYS A 172 3.55 17.90 14.76
N PRO A 173 4.19 17.58 15.90
CA PRO A 173 5.61 17.85 16.11
C PRO A 173 6.52 17.01 15.21
N LYS A 174 6.03 15.89 14.66
CA LYS A 174 6.83 14.99 13.81
C LYS A 174 6.81 15.34 12.32
N CYS A 175 5.65 15.70 11.76
CA CYS A 175 5.49 15.89 10.32
C CYS A 175 4.91 17.25 9.91
N GLY A 176 4.46 18.06 10.87
CA GLY A 176 3.86 19.37 10.60
C GLY A 176 2.41 19.36 10.12
N ASN A 177 1.76 18.19 10.01
CA ASN A 177 0.31 18.10 9.73
C ASN A 177 -0.52 18.73 10.84
N TRP A 178 -1.66 19.33 10.50
CA TRP A 178 -2.60 19.84 11.50
C TRP A 178 -3.21 18.69 12.31
N LEU A 179 -3.27 18.85 13.63
CA LEU A 179 -3.84 17.88 14.56
C LEU A 179 -5.31 18.17 14.77
N ASP A 180 -6.14 17.14 14.88
CA ASP A 180 -7.48 17.31 15.41
C ASP A 180 -7.41 17.62 16.92
N HIS A 181 -8.47 18.24 17.45
CA HIS A 181 -8.50 18.74 18.83
C HIS A 181 -8.16 17.63 19.84
N GLY A 182 -7.10 17.85 20.64
CA GLY A 182 -6.69 16.95 21.71
C GLY A 182 -5.65 15.88 21.34
N GLU A 183 -5.27 15.73 20.06
CA GLU A 183 -4.22 14.78 19.67
C GLU A 183 -2.81 15.29 20.02
N LYS A 184 -1.90 14.39 20.39
CA LYS A 184 -0.47 14.70 20.63
C LYS A 184 0.37 14.60 19.34
N ILE A 185 0.07 13.61 18.52
CA ILE A 185 0.68 13.34 17.21
C ILE A 185 -0.42 12.92 16.23
N CYS A 186 -0.26 13.19 14.93
CA CYS A 186 -1.29 12.88 13.96
C CYS A 186 -1.43 11.37 13.75
N LEU A 187 -2.61 10.93 13.29
CA LEU A 187 -2.88 9.53 12.95
C LEU A 187 -1.78 8.89 12.07
N PHE A 188 -1.29 9.61 11.06
CA PHE A 188 -0.25 9.08 10.16
C PHE A 188 1.07 8.81 10.88
N CYS A 189 1.54 9.74 11.72
CA CYS A 189 2.75 9.55 12.50
C CYS A 189 2.60 8.43 13.54
N ARG A 190 1.41 8.31 14.15
CA ARG A 190 1.11 7.23 15.09
C ARG A 190 1.11 5.86 14.41
N LEU A 191 0.51 5.76 13.21
CA LEU A 191 0.55 4.55 12.41
C LEU A 191 1.98 4.21 11.97
N GLN A 192 2.78 5.21 11.61
CA GLN A 192 4.18 5.04 11.25
C GLN A 192 5.00 4.51 12.44
N GLU A 193 4.86 5.08 13.63
CA GLU A 193 5.50 4.57 14.85
C GLU A 193 5.10 3.11 15.14
N ARG A 194 3.81 2.79 15.01
CA ARG A 194 3.31 1.43 15.17
C ARG A 194 3.97 0.48 14.17
N HIS A 195 4.08 0.87 12.90
CA HIS A 195 4.71 0.08 11.86
C HIS A 195 6.22 -0.10 12.10
N GLU A 196 6.94 0.96 12.44
CA GLU A 196 8.35 0.90 12.79
C GLU A 196 8.61 -0.03 13.97
N PHE A 197 7.75 0.01 14.99
CA PHE A 197 7.82 -0.92 16.11
C PHE A 197 7.58 -2.36 15.66
N LYS A 198 6.49 -2.64 14.92
CA LYS A 198 6.21 -3.99 14.39
C LYS A 198 7.40 -4.52 13.57
N TYR A 199 7.99 -3.68 12.73
CA TYR A 199 9.14 -4.05 11.91
C TYR A 199 10.38 -4.40 12.75
N LYS A 200 10.69 -3.60 13.78
CA LYS A 200 11.80 -3.89 14.72
C LYS A 200 11.59 -5.21 15.46
N ILE A 201 10.40 -5.41 16.04
CA ILE A 201 10.06 -6.65 16.75
C ILE A 201 10.11 -7.86 15.80
N ARG A 202 9.61 -7.71 14.58
CA ARG A 202 9.65 -8.78 13.59
C ARG A 202 11.07 -9.22 13.29
N LYS A 203 12.02 -8.29 13.16
CA LYS A 203 13.44 -8.64 12.98
C LYS A 203 13.97 -9.47 14.15
N ILE A 204 13.66 -9.07 15.37
CA ILE A 204 14.09 -9.77 16.59
C ILE A 204 13.51 -11.18 16.63
N ILE A 205 12.20 -11.32 16.41
CA ILE A 205 11.52 -12.62 16.37
C ILE A 205 12.09 -13.51 15.27
N LEU A 206 12.40 -12.98 14.08
CA LEU A 206 12.98 -13.80 13.01
C LEU A 206 14.44 -14.18 13.28
N SER A 207 15.21 -13.36 14.01
CA SER A 207 16.56 -13.74 14.44
C SER A 207 16.59 -14.73 15.60
N MET A 208 15.61 -14.66 16.50
CA MET A 208 15.48 -15.54 17.67
C MET A 208 14.02 -15.99 17.79
N PRO A 209 13.55 -16.94 16.95
CA PRO A 209 12.16 -17.39 16.93
C PRO A 209 11.60 -17.86 18.28
N TRP A 210 12.45 -18.35 19.16
CA TRP A 210 12.09 -18.86 20.48
C TRP A 210 11.91 -17.78 21.55
N ILE A 211 12.36 -16.54 21.30
CA ILE A 211 12.40 -15.48 22.31
C ILE A 211 11.03 -15.26 22.94
N SER A 212 10.96 -15.28 24.28
CA SER A 212 9.72 -15.05 25.01
C SER A 212 9.41 -13.55 25.11
N LEU A 213 8.16 -13.21 25.46
CA LEU A 213 7.79 -11.83 25.74
C LEU A 213 8.57 -11.30 26.95
N GLU A 214 8.76 -12.12 27.98
CA GLU A 214 9.51 -11.77 29.19
C GLU A 214 10.96 -11.45 28.86
N GLU A 215 11.62 -12.29 28.06
CA GLU A 215 12.98 -12.04 27.58
C GLU A 215 13.05 -10.78 26.72
N CYS A 216 12.04 -10.52 25.88
CA CYS A 216 11.98 -9.26 25.10
C CYS A 216 11.86 -8.03 26.00
N ILE A 217 11.16 -8.13 27.12
CA ILE A 217 11.04 -7.06 28.11
C ILE A 217 12.37 -6.89 28.86
N THR A 218 12.97 -7.98 29.35
CA THR A 218 14.26 -7.97 30.06
C THR A 218 15.39 -7.42 29.21
N GLN A 219 15.41 -7.73 27.91
CA GLN A 219 16.42 -7.22 26.96
C GLN A 219 16.10 -5.81 26.44
N GLY A 220 14.98 -5.21 26.86
CA GLY A 220 14.62 -3.83 26.51
C GLY A 220 14.06 -3.64 25.09
N TYR A 221 13.70 -4.72 24.39
CA TYR A 221 13.05 -4.61 23.07
C TYR A 221 11.59 -4.18 23.15
N VAL A 222 10.90 -4.60 24.22
CA VAL A 222 9.50 -4.25 24.49
C VAL A 222 9.46 -3.46 25.81
N PRO A 223 8.89 -2.24 25.84
CA PRO A 223 8.78 -1.46 27.06
C PRO A 223 7.93 -2.16 28.13
N GLN A 224 8.44 -2.22 29.36
CA GLN A 224 7.72 -2.79 30.50
C GLN A 224 6.48 -1.95 30.85
N GLY A 225 5.38 -2.62 31.23
CA GLY A 225 4.16 -1.96 31.72
C GLY A 225 3.29 -1.30 30.64
N CYS A 226 3.58 -1.52 29.35
CA CYS A 226 2.79 -0.95 28.26
C CYS A 226 2.02 -2.01 27.47
N ASN A 227 0.72 -2.16 27.76
CA ASN A 227 -0.15 -3.17 27.11
C ASN A 227 -0.16 -3.06 25.58
N SER A 228 -0.15 -1.84 25.03
CA SER A 228 -0.13 -1.61 23.58
C SER A 228 1.08 -2.24 22.88
N PHE A 229 2.28 -2.15 23.48
CA PHE A 229 3.49 -2.75 22.91
C PHE A 229 3.53 -4.27 23.08
N THR A 230 3.00 -4.78 24.20
CA THR A 230 2.80 -6.22 24.42
C THR A 230 1.84 -6.84 23.40
N GLU A 231 0.70 -6.18 23.14
CA GLU A 231 -0.26 -6.60 22.12
C GLU A 231 0.38 -6.62 20.73
N LEU A 232 1.18 -5.60 20.43
CA LEU A 232 1.94 -5.51 19.17
C LEU A 232 2.93 -6.66 19.01
N TYR A 233 3.65 -7.04 20.06
CA TYR A 233 4.53 -8.21 20.03
C TYR A 233 3.75 -9.48 19.70
N ASN A 234 2.63 -9.71 20.38
CA ASN A 234 1.77 -10.88 20.17
C ASN A 234 1.16 -10.89 18.76
N GLU A 235 0.79 -9.73 18.23
CA GLU A 235 0.35 -9.57 16.83
C GLU A 235 1.46 -9.98 15.86
N VAL A 236 2.67 -9.42 16.00
CA VAL A 236 3.79 -9.74 15.10
C VAL A 236 4.15 -11.23 15.16
N ARG A 237 4.17 -11.83 16.36
CA ARG A 237 4.48 -13.26 16.50
C ARG A 237 3.43 -14.13 15.79
N ARG A 238 2.14 -13.83 15.97
CA ARG A 238 1.05 -14.53 15.26
C ARG A 238 1.16 -14.35 13.75
N ASP A 239 1.43 -13.13 13.28
CA ASP A 239 1.62 -12.84 11.86
C ASP A 239 2.77 -13.69 11.27
N CYS A 240 3.89 -13.83 12.00
CA CYS A 240 4.98 -14.70 11.58
C CYS A 240 4.55 -16.17 11.52
N ILE A 241 3.90 -16.70 12.57
CA ILE A 241 3.41 -18.09 12.59
C ILE A 241 2.50 -18.37 11.39
N TYR A 242 1.51 -17.49 11.15
CA TYR A 242 0.58 -17.66 10.03
C TYR A 242 1.26 -17.60 8.67
N GLN A 243 2.27 -16.75 8.51
CA GLN A 243 3.04 -16.70 7.27
C GLN A 243 3.79 -18.01 6.99
N TYR A 244 4.38 -18.64 8.00
CA TYR A 244 5.06 -19.93 7.81
C TYR A 244 4.07 -21.08 7.61
N ILE A 245 2.91 -21.06 8.30
CA ILE A 245 1.81 -22.00 8.03
C ILE A 245 1.31 -21.85 6.58
N GLU A 246 1.21 -20.61 6.08
CA GLU A 246 0.80 -20.33 4.71
C GLU A 246 1.79 -20.92 3.69
N LYS A 247 3.10 -20.87 3.95
CA LYS A 247 4.11 -21.55 3.12
C LYS A 247 3.87 -23.05 3.03
N ILE A 248 3.61 -23.70 4.17
CA ILE A 248 3.24 -25.13 4.22
C ILE A 248 1.95 -25.37 3.44
N HIS A 249 0.96 -24.49 3.58
CA HIS A 249 -0.30 -24.60 2.85
C HIS A 249 -0.10 -24.52 1.33
N PHE A 250 0.88 -23.74 0.85
CA PHE A 250 1.21 -23.67 -0.58
C PHE A 250 2.29 -24.67 -1.03
N ASN A 251 2.78 -25.53 -0.14
CA ASN A 251 3.89 -26.46 -0.39
C ASN A 251 5.14 -25.76 -0.95
N VAL A 252 5.43 -24.56 -0.45
CA VAL A 252 6.64 -23.77 -0.79
C VAL A 252 7.57 -23.62 0.41
N ASP A 253 7.29 -24.36 1.48
CA ASP A 253 8.10 -24.48 2.69
C ASP A 253 9.41 -25.23 2.43
N THR A 254 10.45 -24.82 3.14
CA THR A 254 11.74 -25.51 3.24
C THR A 254 11.92 -26.13 4.61
N SER A 255 12.92 -27.00 4.78
CA SER A 255 13.27 -27.54 6.10
C SER A 255 13.67 -26.45 7.12
N GLU A 256 14.23 -25.33 6.66
CA GLU A 256 14.51 -24.18 7.51
C GLU A 256 13.22 -23.48 7.95
N ASP A 257 12.25 -23.32 7.03
CA ASP A 257 10.94 -22.75 7.33
C ASP A 257 10.18 -23.59 8.37
N ASP A 258 10.27 -24.92 8.26
CA ASP A 258 9.71 -25.88 9.22
C ASP A 258 10.32 -25.72 10.62
N LEU A 259 11.65 -25.60 10.70
CA LEU A 259 12.35 -25.36 11.97
C LEU A 259 11.92 -24.02 12.57
N VAL A 260 11.91 -22.95 11.78
CA VAL A 260 11.50 -21.62 12.25
C VAL A 260 10.06 -21.65 12.78
N LEU A 261 9.14 -22.29 12.06
CA LEU A 261 7.76 -22.44 12.51
C LEU A 261 7.68 -23.20 13.85
N ALA A 262 8.43 -24.29 13.98
CA ALA A 262 8.45 -25.08 15.21
C ALA A 262 8.96 -24.28 16.41
N LEU A 263 10.03 -23.49 16.23
CA LEU A 263 10.57 -22.60 17.26
C LEU A 263 9.58 -21.48 17.62
N LEU A 264 8.88 -20.91 16.62
CA LEU A 264 7.84 -19.89 16.84
C LEU A 264 6.65 -20.41 17.65
N ILE A 265 6.23 -21.66 17.45
CA ILE A 265 5.10 -22.27 18.16
C ILE A 265 5.51 -22.70 19.57
N THR A 266 6.62 -23.45 19.68
CA THR A 266 7.01 -24.12 20.93
C THR A 266 7.78 -23.25 21.91
N ARG A 267 8.49 -22.23 21.41
CA ARG A 267 9.44 -21.41 22.19
C ARG A 267 10.63 -22.19 22.75
N TYR A 268 10.88 -23.40 22.27
CA TYR A 268 12.11 -24.13 22.59
C TYR A 268 13.32 -23.49 21.92
N LYS A 269 14.47 -23.55 22.57
CA LYS A 269 15.72 -23.12 21.94
C LYS A 269 16.11 -24.10 20.85
N PRO A 270 16.89 -23.67 19.83
CA PRO A 270 17.36 -24.57 18.76
C PRO A 270 18.12 -25.80 19.28
N THR A 271 18.74 -25.70 20.46
CA THR A 271 19.46 -26.80 21.11
C THR A 271 18.56 -27.83 21.78
N GLU A 272 17.28 -27.50 21.99
CA GLU A 272 16.32 -28.32 22.76
C GLU A 272 15.32 -29.05 21.85
N ILE A 273 15.35 -28.79 20.54
CA ILE A 273 14.41 -29.35 19.57
C ILE A 273 15.09 -30.38 18.67
N THR A 274 14.40 -31.48 18.38
CA THR A 274 14.87 -32.53 17.46
C THR A 274 14.19 -32.43 16.10
N ASP A 275 14.90 -32.83 15.04
CA ASP A 275 14.37 -32.81 13.68
C ASP A 275 13.10 -33.67 13.53
N GLU A 276 13.06 -34.82 14.20
CA GLU A 276 11.86 -35.68 14.22
C GLU A 276 10.63 -34.99 14.81
N PHE A 277 10.84 -34.15 15.84
CA PHE A 277 9.76 -33.38 16.44
C PHE A 277 9.27 -32.29 15.49
N VAL A 278 10.19 -31.58 14.82
CA VAL A 278 9.87 -30.55 13.81
C VAL A 278 9.03 -31.14 12.68
N GLN A 279 9.46 -32.28 12.13
CA GLN A 279 8.74 -32.98 11.07
C GLN A 279 7.34 -33.40 11.52
N ARG A 280 7.21 -33.97 12.72
CA ARG A 280 5.91 -34.40 13.26
C ARG A 280 4.95 -33.23 13.48
N LEU A 281 5.47 -32.08 13.92
CA LEU A 281 4.67 -30.88 14.15
C LEU A 281 4.17 -30.29 12.84
N THR A 282 5.06 -30.12 11.86
CA THR A 282 4.74 -29.53 10.54
C THR A 282 3.83 -30.44 9.72
N GLU A 283 3.99 -31.76 9.84
CA GLU A 283 3.13 -32.73 9.16
C GLU A 283 1.66 -32.64 9.61
N LYS A 284 1.37 -32.26 10.86
CA LYS A 284 -0.01 -31.98 11.30
C LYS A 284 -0.67 -30.87 10.47
N TYR A 285 0.09 -29.81 10.17
CA TYR A 285 -0.39 -28.71 9.34
C TYR A 285 -0.52 -29.11 7.86
N ARG A 286 0.36 -30.00 7.37
CA ARG A 286 0.24 -30.59 6.02
C ARG A 286 -0.99 -31.50 5.89
N GLN A 287 -1.30 -32.29 6.91
CA GLN A 287 -2.42 -33.23 6.92
C GLN A 287 -3.78 -32.53 7.08
N ALA A 288 -3.87 -31.46 7.87
CA ALA A 288 -5.09 -30.66 8.00
C ALA A 288 -5.62 -30.12 6.65
N LYS A 289 -4.74 -29.92 5.66
CA LYS A 289 -5.12 -29.56 4.28
C LYS A 289 -5.75 -30.73 3.51
N LYS A 290 -5.34 -31.97 3.78
CA LYS A 290 -5.87 -33.17 3.08
C LYS A 290 -7.31 -33.46 3.48
N SER A 291 -7.65 -33.32 4.75
CA SER A 291 -9.01 -33.50 5.27
C SER A 291 -9.98 -32.43 4.74
N VAL A 292 -9.59 -31.15 4.69
CA VAL A 292 -10.42 -30.07 4.13
C VAL A 292 -10.66 -30.23 2.62
N LYS A 293 -9.73 -30.86 1.88
CA LYS A 293 -9.92 -31.19 0.46
C LYS A 293 -10.82 -32.41 0.21
N GLN A 294 -11.01 -33.29 1.19
CA GLN A 294 -11.83 -34.49 1.06
C GLN A 294 -13.31 -34.23 1.39
N GLU A 295 -13.61 -33.26 2.26
CA GLU A 295 -15.00 -32.88 2.61
C GLU A 295 -15.63 -31.89 1.60
N GLY A 296 -14.85 -31.37 0.66
CA GLY A 296 -15.30 -30.44 -0.38
C GLY A 296 -15.51 -31.05 -1.77
N LYS A 297 -15.70 -32.38 -1.86
CA LYS A 297 -16.06 -33.10 -3.09
C LYS A 297 -17.48 -33.63 -3.02
#